data_AF-A0A3B0RWV3-F1
#
_entry.id   AF-A0A3B0RWV3-F1
#
_cell.length_a   1.000
_cell.length_b   1.000
_cell.length_c   1.000
_cell.angle_alpha   90.00
_cell.angle_beta   90.00
_cell.angle_gamma   90.00
#
_symmetry.space_group_name_H-M   'P 1'
#
loop_
_entity.id
_entity.type
_entity.pdbx_description
1 polymer ?
#
loop_
_entity_poly.entity_id
_entity_poly.type
_entity_poly.pdbx_seq_one_letter_code
_entity_poly.pdbx_strand_id
1 'polypeptide(L)'
;AAAKLIAVEEAGLAEIWTAPLTANGLLDATDALKDQDLKLEPDAGAVKVRWFTVAPEDASKSAEERDAAAAFGFGAVGAGHARVDTSRHPMMHKTDTLDVIILVKGEVDLLLDDGGPTRLTPGDVVIQRATNHAWVNHGDETALLVAVLMRAE
;
A
#
# COMPACT_ATOMS: atom_id res chain seq x y z
N ALA A 1 3.60 -11.16 16.24
CA ALA A 1 4.85 -10.55 16.75
C ALA A 1 4.61 -9.04 16.90
N ALA A 2 5.62 -8.23 17.23
CA ALA A 2 5.49 -6.77 17.06
C ALA A 2 5.48 -6.43 15.57
N ALA A 3 4.71 -5.41 15.17
CA ALA A 3 4.64 -4.97 13.76
C ALA A 3 6.02 -4.56 13.23
N LYS A 4 6.27 -4.77 11.93
CA LYS A 4 7.46 -4.26 11.23
C LYS A 4 7.10 -2.95 10.53
N LEU A 5 7.84 -1.88 10.82
CA LEU A 5 7.52 -0.53 10.31
C LEU A 5 8.59 -0.03 9.36
N ILE A 6 8.15 0.62 8.29
CA ILE A 6 8.96 1.55 7.51
C ILE A 6 8.16 2.85 7.38
N ALA A 7 8.75 3.97 7.77
CA ALA A 7 8.14 5.28 7.65
C ALA A 7 9.18 6.28 7.19
N VAL A 8 8.77 7.14 6.26
CA VAL A 8 9.49 8.34 5.85
C VAL A 8 8.57 9.50 6.19
N GLU A 9 8.90 10.23 7.26
CA GLU A 9 8.06 11.29 7.81
C GLU A 9 6.65 10.79 8.19
N GLU A 10 5.59 11.38 7.63
CA GLU A 10 4.20 11.00 7.91
C GLU A 10 3.67 9.89 6.99
N ALA A 11 4.41 9.55 5.92
CA ALA A 11 4.06 8.46 5.01
C ALA A 11 4.79 7.18 5.40
N GLY A 12 4.08 6.06 5.44
CA GLY A 12 4.70 4.80 5.84
C GLY A 12 3.75 3.63 5.79
N LEU A 13 4.30 2.46 6.08
CA LEU A 13 3.52 1.26 6.28
C LEU A 13 4.03 0.50 7.50
N ALA A 14 3.11 -0.22 8.12
CA ALA A 14 3.37 -1.10 9.23
C ALA A 14 2.74 -2.45 8.94
N GLU A 15 3.59 -3.44 8.68
CA GLU A 15 3.18 -4.82 8.50
C GLU A 15 2.82 -5.40 9.86
N ILE A 16 1.57 -5.88 9.98
CA ILE A 16 1.02 -6.37 11.24
C ILE A 16 1.19 -7.89 11.32
N TRP A 17 0.89 -8.58 10.23
CA TRP A 17 0.83 -10.03 10.18
C TRP A 17 0.85 -10.52 8.73
N THR A 18 1.41 -11.71 8.52
CA THR A 18 1.33 -12.42 7.24
C THR A 18 1.28 -13.93 7.48
N ALA A 19 0.57 -14.65 6.60
CA ALA A 19 0.54 -16.10 6.61
C ALA A 19 0.26 -16.71 5.22
N PRO A 20 0.59 -17.99 5.00
CA PRO A 20 0.20 -18.71 3.80
C PRO A 20 -1.33 -18.88 3.72
N LEU A 21 -1.90 -18.69 2.52
CA LEU A 21 -3.30 -18.95 2.18
C LEU A 21 -3.55 -20.46 1.97
N THR A 22 -3.16 -21.27 2.96
CA THR A 22 -3.48 -22.70 3.01
C THR A 22 -4.39 -22.97 4.21
N ALA A 23 -5.11 -24.10 4.19
CA ALA A 23 -6.04 -24.45 5.28
C ALA A 23 -5.36 -24.46 6.66
N ASN A 24 -4.12 -24.96 6.73
CA ASN A 24 -3.35 -24.98 7.97
C ASN A 24 -2.63 -23.64 8.22
N GLY A 25 -2.11 -22.99 7.18
CA GLY A 25 -1.35 -21.74 7.31
C GLY A 25 -2.15 -20.57 7.89
N LEU A 26 -3.45 -20.48 7.59
CA LEU A 26 -4.31 -19.42 8.12
C LEU A 26 -4.72 -19.63 9.58
N LEU A 27 -4.76 -20.89 10.02
CA LEU A 27 -5.28 -21.28 11.32
C LEU A 27 -4.17 -21.61 12.32
N ASP A 28 -2.94 -21.79 11.85
CA ASP A 28 -1.80 -21.92 12.73
C ASP A 28 -1.48 -20.57 13.41
N ALA A 29 -0.94 -20.62 14.62
CA ALA A 29 -0.63 -19.42 15.40
C ALA A 29 0.70 -18.76 14.98
N THR A 30 1.26 -19.14 13.82
CA THR A 30 2.56 -18.68 13.37
C THR A 30 2.39 -17.39 12.57
N ASP A 31 2.90 -16.30 13.14
CA ASP A 31 3.11 -15.07 12.39
C ASP A 31 4.38 -15.21 11.55
N ALA A 32 4.22 -15.42 10.24
CA ALA A 32 5.34 -15.59 9.32
C ALA A 32 6.14 -14.28 9.13
N LEU A 33 5.61 -13.14 9.57
CA LEU A 33 6.27 -11.84 9.43
C LEU A 33 7.63 -11.82 10.12
N LYS A 34 7.79 -12.54 11.24
CA LYS A 34 9.03 -12.56 12.02
C LYS A 34 10.24 -12.97 11.16
N ASP A 35 10.04 -13.88 10.20
CA ASP A 35 11.06 -14.49 9.36
C ASP A 35 11.13 -13.85 7.95
N GLN A 36 10.36 -12.79 7.69
CA GLN A 36 10.31 -12.13 6.37
C GLN A 36 10.79 -10.68 6.41
N ASP A 37 11.46 -10.24 5.34
CA ASP A 37 11.70 -8.82 5.12
C ASP A 37 10.40 -8.09 4.78
N LEU A 38 10.40 -6.79 5.07
CA LEU A 38 9.27 -5.91 4.76
C LEU A 38 9.16 -5.76 3.24
N LYS A 39 7.97 -6.03 2.69
CA LYS A 39 7.74 -6.05 1.23
C LYS A 39 6.35 -5.56 0.88
N LEU A 40 6.23 -4.82 -0.22
CA LEU A 40 4.96 -4.18 -0.56
C LEU A 40 3.82 -5.18 -0.80
N GLU A 41 4.07 -6.38 -1.32
CA GLU A 41 3.04 -7.38 -1.59
C GLU A 41 3.30 -8.67 -0.80
N PRO A 42 2.29 -9.47 -0.45
CA PRO A 42 2.51 -10.80 0.12
C PRO A 42 3.20 -11.73 -0.90
N ASP A 43 3.82 -12.81 -0.41
CA ASP A 43 4.31 -13.88 -1.29
C ASP A 43 3.16 -14.51 -2.08
N ALA A 44 3.48 -15.19 -3.18
CA ALA A 44 2.51 -16.02 -3.89
C ALA A 44 1.87 -17.03 -2.93
N GLY A 45 0.54 -17.16 -3.00
CA GLY A 45 -0.22 -18.01 -2.08
C GLY A 45 -0.21 -17.52 -0.62
N ALA A 46 -0.09 -16.22 -0.36
CA ALA A 46 -0.09 -15.66 0.99
C ALA A 46 -1.03 -14.45 1.15
N VAL A 47 -1.38 -14.19 2.41
CA VAL A 47 -2.15 -13.03 2.86
C VAL A 47 -1.32 -12.18 3.81
N LYS A 48 -1.49 -10.86 3.72
CA LYS A 48 -0.84 -9.88 4.59
C LYS A 48 -1.86 -8.87 5.09
N VAL A 49 -1.72 -8.48 6.36
CA VAL A 49 -2.46 -7.36 6.97
C VAL A 49 -1.50 -6.25 7.33
N ARG A 50 -1.84 -5.02 6.95
CA ARG A 50 -1.07 -3.82 7.31
C ARG A 50 -1.98 -2.66 7.61
N TRP A 51 -1.43 -1.66 8.28
CA TRP A 51 -1.86 -0.29 8.07
C TRP A 51 -0.81 0.48 7.28
N PHE A 52 -1.23 1.52 6.57
CA PHE A 52 -0.34 2.45 5.90
C PHE A 52 -0.92 3.86 5.94
N THR A 53 -0.04 4.85 5.82
CA THR A 53 -0.41 6.26 5.85
C THR A 53 -0.06 6.95 4.56
N VAL A 54 -0.89 7.93 4.19
CA VAL A 54 -0.69 8.78 3.03
C VAL A 54 -0.62 10.22 3.52
N ALA A 55 0.58 10.78 3.49
CA ALA A 55 0.82 12.17 3.85
C ALA A 55 0.20 13.11 2.80
N PRO A 56 -0.20 14.34 3.19
CA PRO A 56 -0.56 15.37 2.23
C PRO A 56 0.47 15.58 1.12
N GLU A 57 0.01 15.89 -0.09
CA GLU A 57 0.89 16.25 -1.20
C GLU A 57 1.72 17.49 -0.87
N ASP A 58 3.05 17.35 -0.99
CA ASP A 58 3.99 18.44 -0.79
C ASP A 58 4.20 19.19 -2.10
N ALA A 59 3.46 20.29 -2.27
CA ALA A 59 3.54 21.15 -3.44
C ALA A 59 4.89 21.87 -3.61
N SER A 60 5.77 21.84 -2.61
CA SER A 60 7.10 22.46 -2.71
C SER A 60 8.10 21.60 -3.49
N LYS A 61 7.85 20.28 -3.60
CA LYS A 61 8.70 19.34 -4.31
C LYS A 61 8.41 19.36 -5.81
N SER A 62 9.47 19.38 -6.61
CA SER A 62 9.37 19.21 -8.07
C SER A 62 8.83 17.82 -8.44
N ALA A 63 8.41 17.66 -9.69
CA ALA A 63 7.98 16.35 -10.21
C ALA A 63 9.11 15.31 -10.15
N GLU A 64 10.35 15.71 -10.45
CA GLU A 64 11.52 14.84 -10.42
C GLU A 64 11.86 14.39 -8.99
N GLU A 65 11.79 15.31 -8.01
CA GLU A 65 12.02 14.97 -6.60
C GLU A 65 10.95 14.01 -6.07
N ARG A 66 9.68 14.22 -6.42
CA ARG A 66 8.59 13.31 -6.04
C ARG A 66 8.76 11.93 -6.67
N ASP A 67 9.17 11.87 -7.94
CA ASP A 67 9.43 10.61 -8.62
C ASP A 67 10.61 9.84 -8.02
N ALA A 68 11.72 10.52 -7.75
CA ALA A 68 12.89 9.94 -7.10
C ALA A 68 12.57 9.41 -5.69
N ALA A 69 11.82 10.18 -4.89
CA ALA A 69 11.38 9.76 -3.57
C ALA A 69 10.47 8.52 -3.63
N ALA A 70 9.52 8.51 -4.57
CA ALA A 70 8.65 7.36 -4.79
C ALA A 70 9.46 6.13 -5.21
N ALA A 71 10.36 6.26 -6.20
CA ALA A 71 11.21 5.17 -6.67
C ALA A 71 12.06 4.57 -5.54
N PHE A 72 12.65 5.42 -4.68
CA PHE A 72 13.37 4.99 -3.50
C PHE A 72 12.46 4.23 -2.52
N GLY A 73 11.28 4.79 -2.21
CA GLY A 73 10.31 4.17 -1.30
C GLY A 73 9.86 2.79 -1.75
N PHE A 74 9.49 2.63 -3.03
CA PHE A 74 9.15 1.33 -3.61
C PHE A 74 10.33 0.37 -3.59
N GLY A 75 11.55 0.84 -3.90
CA GLY A 75 12.77 0.03 -3.82
C GLY A 75 13.04 -0.49 -2.41
N ALA A 76 12.85 0.34 -1.39
CA ALA A 76 13.07 -0.02 0.02
C ALA A 76 12.14 -1.12 0.54
N VAL A 77 11.01 -1.35 -0.15
CA VAL A 77 10.03 -2.40 0.17
C VAL A 77 9.97 -3.48 -0.91
N GLY A 78 11.06 -3.64 -1.68
CA GLY A 78 11.21 -4.71 -2.67
C GLY A 78 10.19 -4.64 -3.82
N ALA A 79 9.66 -3.45 -4.12
CA ALA A 79 8.53 -3.24 -5.03
C ALA A 79 8.84 -2.30 -6.20
N GLY A 80 10.11 -2.20 -6.59
CA GLY A 80 10.50 -1.44 -7.78
C GLY A 80 9.80 -1.93 -9.05
N HIS A 81 9.50 -3.22 -9.15
CA HIS A 81 8.77 -3.83 -10.27
C HIS A 81 7.30 -3.41 -10.35
N ALA A 82 6.70 -2.97 -9.23
CA ALA A 82 5.31 -2.57 -9.17
C ALA A 82 5.05 -1.21 -9.86
N ARG A 83 6.10 -0.42 -10.11
CA ARG A 83 6.04 0.88 -10.80
C ARG A 83 5.93 0.67 -12.32
N VAL A 84 4.75 0.25 -12.79
CA VAL A 84 4.50 -0.11 -14.20
C VAL A 84 4.30 1.10 -15.12
N ASP A 85 3.38 1.99 -14.76
CA ASP A 85 3.12 3.26 -15.44
C ASP A 85 2.85 4.33 -14.39
N THR A 86 3.78 5.28 -14.25
CA THR A 86 3.73 6.38 -13.29
C THR A 86 3.40 7.72 -13.93
N SER A 87 2.97 7.74 -15.19
CA SER A 87 2.68 8.97 -15.94
C SER A 87 1.62 9.85 -15.29
N ARG A 88 0.64 9.24 -14.60
CA ARG A 88 -0.42 9.98 -13.88
C ARG A 88 0.00 10.49 -12.51
N HIS A 89 0.81 9.72 -11.79
CA HIS A 89 1.29 10.08 -10.46
C HIS A 89 2.52 9.24 -10.09
N PRO A 90 3.55 9.81 -9.43
CA PRO A 90 4.74 9.08 -8.99
C PRO A 90 4.48 7.85 -8.12
N MET A 91 3.37 7.84 -7.38
CA MET A 91 2.95 6.74 -6.51
C MET A 91 2.08 5.68 -7.20
N MET A 92 1.84 5.80 -8.52
CA MET A 92 1.13 4.75 -9.26
C MET A 92 1.91 3.43 -9.18
N HIS A 93 1.23 2.37 -8.81
CA HIS A 93 1.80 1.03 -8.77
C HIS A 93 0.74 -0.05 -8.96
N LYS A 94 1.19 -1.22 -9.37
CA LYS A 94 0.38 -2.41 -9.57
C LYS A 94 1.07 -3.62 -8.97
N THR A 95 0.32 -4.36 -8.17
CA THR A 95 0.70 -5.66 -7.59
C THR A 95 -0.26 -6.73 -8.10
N ASP A 96 0.18 -7.98 -8.19
CA ASP A 96 -0.68 -9.10 -8.61
C ASP A 96 -1.53 -9.61 -7.42
N THR A 97 -2.28 -8.69 -6.81
CA THR A 97 -3.01 -8.94 -5.57
C THR A 97 -4.49 -8.59 -5.68
N LEU A 98 -5.27 -9.24 -4.83
CA LEU A 98 -6.58 -8.77 -4.41
C LEU A 98 -6.41 -8.07 -3.07
N ASP A 99 -6.79 -6.80 -3.00
CA ASP A 99 -6.68 -6.00 -1.78
C ASP A 99 -8.06 -5.55 -1.30
N VAL A 100 -8.31 -5.70 -0.01
CA VAL A 100 -9.44 -5.08 0.70
C VAL A 100 -8.87 -3.95 1.54
N ILE A 101 -9.18 -2.72 1.15
CA ILE A 101 -8.56 -1.52 1.70
C ILE A 101 -9.65 -0.64 2.30
N ILE A 102 -9.46 -0.23 3.55
CA ILE A 102 -10.44 0.53 4.33
C ILE A 102 -9.79 1.83 4.76
N LEU A 103 -10.44 2.96 4.44
CA LEU A 103 -10.02 4.26 4.96
C LEU A 103 -10.51 4.43 6.39
N VAL A 104 -9.59 4.68 7.33
CA VAL A 104 -9.89 4.77 8.78
C VAL A 104 -9.89 6.22 9.26
N LYS A 105 -8.99 7.06 8.75
CA LYS A 105 -8.85 8.47 9.14
C LYS A 105 -8.39 9.30 7.94
N GLY A 106 -8.76 10.58 7.92
CA GLY A 106 -8.42 11.50 6.85
C GLY A 106 -9.24 11.23 5.60
N GLU A 107 -8.78 11.77 4.49
CA GLU A 107 -9.46 11.67 3.21
C GLU A 107 -8.41 11.49 2.10
N VAL A 108 -8.64 10.56 1.17
CA VAL A 108 -7.72 10.30 0.06
C VAL A 108 -8.48 10.14 -1.25
N ASP A 109 -7.78 10.43 -2.34
CA ASP A 109 -8.25 10.18 -3.68
C ASP A 109 -7.58 8.92 -4.21
N LEU A 110 -8.39 8.01 -4.73
CA LEU A 110 -7.92 6.87 -5.51
C LEU A 110 -7.78 7.28 -6.98
N LEU A 111 -6.56 7.20 -7.49
CA LEU A 111 -6.27 7.30 -8.93
C LEU A 111 -6.12 5.90 -9.52
N LEU A 112 -6.66 5.70 -10.72
CA LEU A 112 -6.49 4.50 -11.54
C LEU A 112 -5.83 4.88 -12.88
N ASP A 113 -5.62 3.92 -13.79
CA ASP A 113 -5.07 4.18 -15.13
C ASP A 113 -5.94 5.17 -15.93
N ASP A 114 -7.26 5.03 -15.86
CA ASP A 114 -8.23 5.87 -16.54
C ASP A 114 -9.22 6.54 -15.58
N GLY A 115 -10.09 7.38 -16.12
CA GLY A 115 -11.09 8.11 -15.34
C GLY A 115 -10.54 9.21 -14.42
N GLY A 116 -11.47 9.87 -13.73
CA GLY A 116 -11.16 10.89 -12.73
C GLY A 116 -10.82 10.27 -11.36
N PRO A 117 -10.22 11.06 -10.45
CA PRO A 117 -9.99 10.63 -9.07
C PRO A 117 -11.30 10.26 -8.38
N THR A 118 -11.27 9.20 -7.56
CA THR A 118 -12.40 8.84 -6.69
C THR A 118 -12.08 9.25 -5.26
N ARG A 119 -12.82 10.22 -4.73
CA ARG A 119 -12.69 10.68 -3.33
C ARG A 119 -13.19 9.60 -2.37
N LEU A 120 -12.42 9.33 -1.33
CA LEU A 120 -12.78 8.44 -0.22
C LEU A 120 -12.77 9.18 1.11
N THR A 121 -13.66 8.76 1.99
CA THR A 121 -13.85 9.24 3.36
C THR A 121 -13.84 8.07 4.36
N PRO A 122 -13.65 8.33 5.66
CA PRO A 122 -13.56 7.25 6.66
C PRO A 122 -14.75 6.29 6.61
N GLY A 123 -14.46 5.00 6.55
CA GLY A 123 -15.45 3.92 6.40
C GLY A 123 -15.62 3.41 4.97
N ASP A 124 -15.13 4.14 3.96
CA ASP A 124 -15.13 3.65 2.58
C ASP A 124 -14.18 2.46 2.40
N VAL A 125 -14.61 1.52 1.55
CA VAL A 125 -13.90 0.27 1.27
C VAL A 125 -13.61 0.16 -0.22
N VAL A 126 -12.35 -0.10 -0.55
CA VAL A 126 -11.90 -0.38 -1.91
C VAL A 126 -11.55 -1.86 -2.02
N ILE A 127 -12.09 -2.50 -3.05
CA ILE A 127 -11.69 -3.85 -3.48
C ILE A 127 -10.80 -3.69 -4.72
N GLN A 128 -9.49 -3.66 -4.51
CA GLN A 128 -8.52 -3.47 -5.59
C GLN A 128 -8.16 -4.83 -6.20
N ARG A 129 -8.21 -4.95 -7.54
CA ARG A 129 -8.06 -6.23 -8.25
C ARG A 129 -6.96 -6.14 -9.31
N ALA A 130 -5.71 -6.14 -8.87
CA ALA A 130 -4.53 -6.06 -9.74
C ALA A 130 -4.59 -4.88 -10.74
N THR A 131 -5.06 -3.73 -10.28
CA THR A 131 -5.20 -2.48 -11.02
C THR A 131 -4.09 -1.52 -10.62
N ASN A 132 -3.50 -0.82 -11.60
CA ASN A 132 -2.49 0.20 -11.34
C ASN A 132 -3.17 1.40 -10.67
N HIS A 133 -2.62 1.88 -9.56
CA HIS A 133 -3.28 2.88 -8.75
C HIS A 133 -2.33 3.71 -7.90
N ALA A 134 -2.79 4.90 -7.49
CA ALA A 134 -2.14 5.73 -6.48
C ALA A 134 -3.16 6.23 -5.46
N TRP A 135 -2.68 6.40 -4.23
CA TRP A 135 -3.41 7.09 -3.16
C TRP A 135 -2.85 8.50 -3.05
N VAL A 136 -3.69 9.51 -3.25
CA VAL A 136 -3.28 10.91 -3.23
C VAL A 136 -4.05 11.65 -2.16
N ASN A 137 -3.34 12.33 -1.27
CA ASN A 137 -3.96 13.10 -0.21
C ASN A 137 -3.84 14.59 -0.51
N HIS A 138 -4.97 15.20 -0.87
CA HIS A 138 -5.09 16.65 -1.10
C HIS A 138 -5.54 17.42 0.16
N GLY A 139 -5.71 16.73 1.30
CA GLY A 139 -6.08 17.33 2.58
C GLY A 139 -4.87 17.90 3.34
N ASP A 140 -5.11 18.26 4.60
CA ASP A 140 -4.11 18.82 5.51
C ASP A 140 -3.69 17.85 6.63
N GLU A 141 -4.42 16.74 6.80
CA GLU A 141 -4.07 15.69 7.73
C GLU A 141 -3.61 14.42 7.03
N THR A 142 -2.63 13.73 7.62
CA THR A 142 -2.24 12.39 7.17
C THR A 142 -3.40 11.41 7.29
N ALA A 143 -3.69 10.73 6.17
CA ALA A 143 -4.71 9.70 6.08
C ALA A 143 -4.16 8.35 6.54
N LEU A 144 -5.02 7.53 7.16
CA LEU A 144 -4.70 6.19 7.65
C LEU A 144 -5.61 5.17 6.97
N LEU A 145 -5.01 4.16 6.35
CA LEU A 145 -5.70 3.05 5.72
C LEU A 145 -5.26 1.72 6.31
N VAL A 146 -6.17 0.75 6.34
CA VAL A 146 -5.88 -0.65 6.65
C VAL A 146 -6.09 -1.47 5.39
N ALA A 147 -5.17 -2.38 5.09
CA ALA A 147 -5.28 -3.25 3.94
C ALA A 147 -5.06 -4.71 4.32
N VAL A 148 -5.91 -5.57 3.77
CA VAL A 148 -5.71 -7.02 3.68
C VAL A 148 -5.38 -7.33 2.22
N LEU A 149 -4.16 -7.76 1.95
CA LEU A 149 -3.68 -8.08 0.61
C LEU A 149 -3.55 -9.58 0.48
N MET A 150 -4.00 -10.14 -0.63
CA MET A 150 -3.93 -11.55 -0.95
C MET A 150 -3.31 -11.73 -2.33
N ARG A 151 -2.32 -12.61 -2.44
CA ARG A 151 -1.76 -13.01 -3.73
C ARG A 151 -2.11 -14.48 -3.97
N ALA A 152 -2.68 -14.76 -5.15
CA ALA A 152 -2.93 -16.13 -5.58
C ALA A 152 -1.60 -16.88 -5.81
N GLU A 153 -1.66 -18.21 -5.87
CA GLU A 153 -0.52 -19.03 -6.31
C GLU A 153 -0.19 -18.82 -7.79
#